data_AF-A0A090VTX4-F1
#
_entry.id   AF-A0A090VTX4-F1
#
_cell.length_a   1.000
_cell.length_b   1.000
_cell.length_c   1.000
_cell.angle_alpha   90.00
_cell.angle_beta   90.00
_cell.angle_gamma   90.00
#
_symmetry.space_group_name_H-M   'P 1'
#
loop_
_entity.id
_entity.type
_entity.pdbx_description
1 polymer ?
#
loop_
_entity_poly.entity_id
_entity_poly.type
_entity_poly.pdbx_seq_one_letter_code
_entity_poly.pdbx_strand_id
1 'polypeptide(L)' 'MGLQSPTAKKTAELIDNEISDIIEEQYQRAIKILEENKDKLTELAEVLLEKEVIFKDNLEKIFGKRPFEKEERETLDK' A
#
# COMPACT_ATOMS: atom_id res chain seq x y z
N MET A 1 -32.11 -16.94 -22.28
CA MET A 1 -30.76 -17.50 -22.08
C MET A 1 -29.82 -16.63 -22.92
N GLY A 2 -29.13 -15.67 -22.27
CA GLY A 2 -28.38 -14.62 -22.96
C GLY A 2 -27.16 -15.19 -23.67
N LEU A 3 -27.06 -14.93 -24.97
CA LEU A 3 -25.96 -15.36 -25.83
C LEU A 3 -24.68 -14.65 -25.38
N GLN A 4 -23.82 -15.33 -24.62
CA GLN A 4 -22.45 -14.85 -24.40
C GLN A 4 -21.71 -15.00 -25.73
N SER A 5 -21.50 -13.89 -26.43
CA SER A 5 -20.72 -13.88 -27.68
C SER A 5 -19.32 -14.44 -27.42
N PRO A 6 -18.75 -15.27 -28.31
CA PRO A 6 -17.42 -15.87 -28.12
C PRO A 6 -16.31 -14.84 -27.85
N THR A 7 -16.47 -13.63 -28.37
CA THR A 7 -15.60 -12.47 -28.11
C THR A 7 -15.75 -11.93 -26.69
N ALA A 8 -16.94 -11.88 -26.12
CA ALA A 8 -17.15 -11.44 -24.74
C ALA A 8 -16.50 -12.40 -23.72
N LYS A 9 -16.53 -13.70 -24.00
CA LYS A 9 -15.85 -14.70 -23.15
C LYS A 9 -14.33 -14.54 -23.19
N LYS A 10 -13.75 -14.37 -24.38
CA LYS A 10 -12.31 -14.11 -24.54
C LYS A 10 -11.87 -12.79 -23.91
N THR A 11 -12.67 -11.74 -24.04
CA THR A 11 -12.38 -10.44 -23.41
C THR A 11 -12.46 -10.53 -21.89
N ALA A 12 -13.43 -11.25 -21.33
CA ALA A 12 -13.50 -11.49 -19.88
C ALA A 12 -12.29 -12.27 -19.37
N GLU A 13 -11.89 -13.34 -20.05
CA GLU A 13 -10.67 -14.11 -19.71
C GLU A 13 -9.41 -13.24 -19.76
N LEU A 14 -9.29 -12.33 -20.74
CA LEU A 14 -8.16 -11.38 -20.81
C LEU A 14 -8.17 -10.39 -19.64
N ILE A 15 -9.34 -9.85 -19.27
CA ILE A 15 -9.47 -8.92 -18.14
C ILE A 15 -9.08 -9.60 -16.83
N ASP A 16 -9.56 -10.82 -16.58
CA ASP A 16 -9.25 -11.55 -15.34
C ASP A 16 -7.74 -11.84 -15.21
N ASN A 17 -7.08 -12.13 -16.33
CA ASN A 17 -5.62 -12.30 -16.36
C ASN A 17 -4.89 -10.98 -16.06
N GLU A 18 -5.25 -9.87 -16.72
CA GLU A 18 -4.62 -8.57 -16.45
C GLU A 18 -4.82 -8.12 -15.00
N ILE A 19 -6.00 -8.32 -14.42
CA ILE A 19 -6.26 -8.01 -13.02
C ILE A 19 -5.35 -8.84 -12.11
N SER A 20 -5.21 -10.13 -12.40
CA SER A 20 -4.37 -11.03 -11.62
C SER A 20 -2.89 -10.61 -11.69
N ASP A 21 -2.42 -10.24 -12.89
CA ASP A 21 -1.06 -9.75 -13.11
C ASP A 21 -0.80 -8.45 -12.35
N ILE A 22 -1.74 -7.50 -12.36
CA ILE A 22 -1.65 -6.24 -11.62
C ILE A 22 -1.56 -6.51 -10.11
N ILE A 23 -2.40 -7.41 -9.59
CA ILE A 23 -2.41 -7.74 -8.16
C ILE A 23 -1.05 -8.34 -7.76
N GLU A 24 -0.55 -9.30 -8.53
CA GLU A 24 0.74 -9.94 -8.27
C GLU A 24 1.88 -8.92 -8.33
N GLU A 25 1.92 -8.05 -9.35
CA GLU A 25 2.94 -7.01 -9.47
C GLU A 25 2.93 -6.07 -8.26
N GLN A 26 1.76 -5.60 -7.84
CA GLN A 26 1.66 -4.70 -6.68
C GLN A 26 1.98 -5.42 -5.37
N TYR A 27 1.65 -6.71 -5.25
CA TYR A 27 2.02 -7.54 -4.12
C TYR A 27 3.55 -7.67 -4.00
N GLN A 28 4.23 -8.04 -5.09
CA GLN A 28 5.69 -8.14 -5.13
C GLN A 28 6.34 -6.78 -4.85
N ARG A 29 5.78 -5.70 -5.39
CA ARG A 29 6.24 -4.34 -5.09
C ARG A 29 6.11 -4.01 -3.61
N ALA A 30 5.00 -4.37 -2.96
CA ALA A 30 4.80 -4.16 -1.53
C ALA A 30 5.84 -4.93 -0.71
N ILE A 31 6.08 -6.21 -1.03
CA ILE A 31 7.14 -7.01 -0.39
C ILE A 31 8.49 -6.32 -0.53
N LYS A 32 8.85 -5.92 -1.75
CA LYS A 32 10.13 -5.26 -2.01
C LYS A 32 10.30 -3.99 -1.19
N ILE A 33 9.26 -3.16 -1.09
CA ILE A 33 9.29 -1.94 -0.26
C ILE A 33 9.50 -2.30 1.22
N LEU A 34 8.82 -3.33 1.73
CA LEU A 34 8.97 -3.78 3.11
C LEU A 34 10.38 -4.35 3.36
N GLU A 35 10.92 -5.12 2.42
CA GLU A 35 12.28 -5.68 2.50
C GLU A 35 13.35 -4.59 2.47
N GLU A 36 13.24 -3.62 1.56
CA GLU A 36 14.15 -2.47 1.46
C GLU A 36 14.13 -1.60 2.72
N ASN A 37 13.01 -1.60 3.47
CA ASN A 37 12.85 -0.82 4.69
C ASN A 37 12.81 -1.70 5.96
N LYS A 38 13.30 -2.94 5.89
CA LYS A 38 13.23 -3.93 6.98
C LYS A 38 13.88 -3.43 8.28
N ASP A 39 15.00 -2.72 8.17
CA ASP A 39 15.69 -2.15 9.33
C ASP A 39 14.80 -1.13 10.06
N LYS A 40 14.16 -0.23 9.31
CA LYS A 40 13.21 0.76 9.85
C LYS A 40 11.94 0.13 10.42
N LEU A 41 11.46 -0.95 9.81
CA LEU A 41 10.33 -1.72 10.36
C LEU A 41 10.70 -2.38 11.69
N THR A 42 11.94 -2.83 11.83
CA THR A 42 12.45 -3.41 13.09
C THR A 42 12.52 -2.33 14.17
N GLU A 43 13.08 -1.17 13.86
CA GLU A 43 13.10 -0.01 14.77
C GLU A 43 11.67 0.42 15.18
N LEU A 44 10.73 0.46 14.23
CA LEU A 44 9.32 0.75 14.52
C LEU A 44 8.71 -0.28 15.48
N ALA A 45 9.01 -1.57 15.28
CA ALA A 45 8.51 -2.64 16.13
C ALA A 45 9.07 -2.54 17.56
N GLU A 46 10.35 -2.22 17.72
CA GLU A 46 10.98 -1.98 19.03
C GLU A 46 10.33 -0.78 19.74
N VAL A 47 10.11 0.32 19.04
CA VAL A 47 9.43 1.50 19.60
C VAL A 47 7.99 1.19 19.99
N LEU A 48 7.27 0.37 19.22
CA LEU A 48 5.91 -0.08 19.56
C LEU A 48 5.89 -1.02 20.77
N LEU A 49 6.93 -1.82 20.96
CA LEU A 49 7.08 -2.66 22.16
C LEU A 49 7.32 -1.81 23.41
N GLU A 50 8.07 -0.71 23.29
CA GLU A 50 8.29 0.24 24.40
C GLU A 50 7.10 1.16 24.64
N LYS A 51 6.42 1.59 23.56
CA LYS A 51 5.31 2.54 23.58
C LYS A 51 4.11 1.93 22.86
N GLU A 52 3.08 1.57 23.63
CA GLU A 52 1.81 1.03 23.10
C GLU A 52 1.14 1.96 22.07
N VAL A 53 1.44 3.27 22.13
CA VAL A 53 0.94 4.28 21.20
C VAL A 53 2.08 5.11 20.65
N ILE A 54 2.18 5.19 19.32
CA ILE A 54 3.13 6.04 18.60
C ILE A 54 2.39 7.15 17.84
N PHE A 55 3.03 8.31 17.77
CA PHE A 55 2.54 9.49 17.05
C PHE A 55 3.39 9.80 15.82
N LYS A 56 2.89 10.69 14.95
CA LYS A 56 3.55 11.16 13.70
C LYS A 56 5.04 11.45 13.89
N ASP A 57 5.42 12.13 14.97
CA ASP A 57 6.82 12.49 15.25
C ASP A 57 7.75 11.27 15.40
N ASN A 58 7.24 10.14 15.91
CA ASN A 58 8.03 8.91 16.01
C ASN A 58 8.26 8.29 14.63
N LEU A 59 7.25 8.34 13.76
CA LEU A 59 7.38 7.90 12.37
C LEU A 59 8.35 8.80 11.61
N GLU A 60 8.34 10.11 11.82
CA GLU A 60 9.31 11.02 11.19
C GLU A 60 10.74 10.80 11.69
N LYS A 61 10.93 10.37 12.93
CA LYS A 61 12.27 10.00 13.44
C LYS A 61 12.81 8.75 12.74
N ILE A 62 11.96 7.75 12.52
CA ILE A 62 12.35 6.44 11.95
C ILE A 62 12.45 6.51 10.42
N PHE A 63 11.45 7.10 9.77
CA PHE A 63 11.33 7.11 8.30
C PHE A 63 11.80 8.42 7.66
N GLY A 64 12.02 9.47 8.45
CA GLY A 64 12.30 10.82 7.96
C GLY A 64 11.03 11.60 7.62
N LYS A 65 11.21 12.85 7.16
CA LYS A 65 10.10 13.68 6.68
C LYS A 65 9.47 13.09 5.42
N ARG A 66 8.15 13.21 5.31
CA ARG A 66 7.40 12.71 4.16
C ARG A 66 7.81 13.49 2.89
N PRO A 67 8.30 12.83 1.83
CA PRO A 67 8.77 13.51 0.63
C PRO A 67 7.64 14.16 -0.20
N PHE A 68 6.39 13.75 0.04
CA PHE A 68 5.20 14.28 -0.63
C PHE A 68 4.19 14.77 0.41
N GLU A 69 4.59 15.73 1.23
CA GLU A 69 3.68 16.42 2.13
C GLU A 69 2.46 16.91 1.31
N LYS A 70 1.30 16.30 1.56
CA LYS A 70 0.03 16.96 1.22
C LYS A 70 -0.08 18.09 2.22
N GLU A 71 -0.21 19.33 1.74
CA GLU A 71 -0.78 20.42 2.53
C GLU A 71 -1.97 19.84 3.30
N GLU A 72 -1.92 19.96 4.62
CA GLU A 72 -3.02 19.53 5.48
C GLU A 72 -4.29 20.12 4.88
N ARG A 73 -5.18 19.26 4.39
CA ARG A 73 -6.58 19.68 4.29
C ARG A 73 -6.97 19.87 5.74
N GLU A 74 -6.93 21.12 6.19
CA GLU A 74 -7.65 21.57 7.37
C GLU A 74 -9.08 21.03 7.22
N THR A 75 -9.38 19.91 7.87
CA THR A 75 -10.76 19.58 8.16
C THR A 75 -11.18 20.57 9.23
N LEU A 76 -11.57 21.76 8.78
CA LEU A 76 -12.41 22.71 9.49
C LEU A 76 -13.74 22.01 9.80
N ASP A 77 -13.77 21.21 10.86
CA ASP A 77 -15.01 20.81 11.48
C ASP A 77 -15.10 21.54 12.83
N LYS A 78 -16.01 22.52 12.84
CA LYS A 78 -16.42 23.35 13.98
C LYS A 78 -17.11 22.52 15.06
#